data_AF-K1YWZ7-F1
#
_entry.id   AF-K1YWZ7-F1
#
_cell.length_a   1.000
_cell.length_b   1.000
_cell.length_c   1.000
_cell.angle_alpha   90.00
_cell.angle_beta   90.00
_cell.angle_gamma   90.00
#
_symmetry.space_group_name_H-M   'P 1'
#
loop_
_entity.id
_entity.type
_entity.pdbx_description
1 polymer ?
#
loop_
_entity_poly.entity_id
_entity_poly.type
_entity_poly.pdbx_seq_one_letter_code
_entity_poly.pdbx_strand_id
1 'polypeptide(L)' 'MSTVIAKISSVSPMLSSFSVVDIFRDATKIGADKKSVTFSFLIQDLTKTITDEEALVIQEKIIKKLEGEGVSLRK' A
#
# COMPACT_ATOMS: atom_id res chain seq x y z
N MET A 1 15.05 -4.42 -2.18
CA MET A 1 13.64 -4.53 -1.78
C MET A 1 13.06 -3.13 -1.64
N SER A 2 11.95 -2.80 -2.32
CA SER A 2 11.37 -1.45 -2.33
C SER A 2 11.03 -0.97 -0.91
N THR A 3 11.60 0.15 -0.47
CA THR A 3 11.40 0.76 0.86
C THR A 3 9.93 0.89 1.26
N VAL A 4 9.04 1.11 0.29
CA VAL A 4 7.58 1.22 0.51
C VAL A 4 6.96 -0.12 0.94
N ILE A 5 7.35 -1.25 0.32
CA ILE A 5 6.79 -2.57 0.66
C ILE A 5 7.17 -2.95 2.09
N ALA A 6 8.42 -2.73 2.49
CA ALA A 6 8.88 -2.99 3.86
C ALA A 6 8.09 -2.19 4.91
N LYS A 7 7.63 -0.98 4.53
CA LYS A 7 6.79 -0.15 5.40
C LYS A 7 5.37 -0.68 5.47
N ILE A 8 4.77 -1.05 4.34
CA ILE A 8 3.43 -1.66 4.31
C ILE A 8 3.44 -2.96 5.14
N SER A 9 4.44 -3.83 4.97
CA SER A 9 4.53 -5.10 5.71
C SER A 9 4.66 -4.92 7.23
N SER A 10 5.18 -3.78 7.69
CA SER A 10 5.30 -3.48 9.12
C SER A 10 3.97 -3.06 9.79
N VAL A 11 2.89 -2.87 9.01
CA VAL A 11 1.61 -2.39 9.55
C VAL A 11 0.81 -3.49 10.24
N SER A 12 0.85 -4.71 9.70
CA SER A 12 0.09 -5.85 10.24
C SER A 12 0.76 -7.17 9.86
N PRO A 13 0.80 -8.16 10.77
CA PRO A 13 1.27 -9.51 10.46
C PRO A 13 0.34 -10.26 9.49
N MET A 14 -0.89 -9.76 9.29
CA MET A 14 -1.89 -10.33 8.38
C MET A 14 -1.62 -10.00 6.91
N LEU A 15 -0.64 -9.13 6.62
CA LEU A 15 -0.30 -8.71 5.27
C LEU A 15 0.74 -9.64 4.66
N SER A 16 0.44 -10.15 3.47
CA SER A 16 1.32 -11.03 2.71
C SER A 16 1.24 -10.74 1.21
N SER A 17 1.98 -11.50 0.40
CA SER A 17 1.89 -11.47 -1.07
C SER A 17 2.04 -10.08 -1.70
N PHE A 18 3.05 -9.33 -1.26
CA PHE A 18 3.30 -7.99 -1.78
C PHE A 18 3.86 -8.02 -3.20
N SER A 19 3.27 -7.22 -4.09
CA SER A 19 3.76 -7.02 -5.45
C SER A 19 3.58 -5.58 -5.90
N VAL A 20 4.44 -5.15 -6.83
CA VAL A 20 4.24 -3.92 -7.58
C VAL A 20 3.50 -4.31 -8.86
N VAL A 21 2.28 -3.82 -9.02
CA VAL A 21 1.43 -4.13 -10.16
C VAL A 21 1.79 -3.24 -11.34
N ASP A 22 2.02 -1.96 -11.09
CA ASP A 22 2.26 -0.98 -12.14
C ASP A 22 3.11 0.20 -11.63
N ILE A 23 3.85 0.80 -12.56
CA ILE A 23 4.61 2.03 -12.34
C ILE A 23 4.30 2.98 -13.49
N PHE A 24 3.45 3.96 -13.21
CA PHE A 24 3.11 5.00 -14.15
C PHE A 24 4.05 6.21 -14.00
N ARG A 25 4.62 6.67 -15.12
CA ARG A 25 5.50 7.86 -15.20
C ARG A 25 5.01 8.77 -16.32
N ASP A 26 4.64 9.99 -15.96
CA ASP A 26 4.18 10.98 -16.93
C ASP A 26 4.45 12.39 -16.40
N ALA A 27 5.43 13.07 -16.99
CA ALA A 27 5.83 14.40 -16.55
C ALA A 27 4.69 15.43 -16.60
N THR A 28 3.74 15.26 -17.52
CA THR A 28 2.60 16.18 -17.69
C THR A 28 1.46 15.91 -16.72
N LYS A 29 1.20 14.64 -16.37
CA LYS A 29 0.07 14.26 -15.50
C LYS A 29 0.42 14.08 -14.03
N ILE A 30 1.67 13.75 -13.73
CA ILE A 30 2.11 13.49 -12.35
C ILE A 30 3.31 14.34 -11.94
N GLY A 31 3.99 15.02 -12.86
CA GLY A 31 5.18 15.85 -12.62
C GLY A 31 6.48 15.14 -13.00
N ALA A 32 7.46 15.91 -13.48
CA ALA A 32 8.69 15.38 -14.10
C ALA A 32 9.50 14.42 -13.20
N ASP A 33 9.51 14.67 -11.89
CA ASP A 33 10.28 13.87 -10.91
C ASP A 33 9.40 12.93 -10.07
N LYS A 34 8.15 12.72 -10.48
CA LYS A 34 7.21 11.85 -9.76
C LYS A 34 6.93 10.57 -10.52
N LYS A 35 6.60 9.53 -9.77
CA LYS A 35 6.07 8.26 -10.28
C LYS A 35 4.87 7.86 -9.46
N SER A 36 3.83 7.34 -10.11
CA SER A 36 2.71 6.68 -9.45
C SER A 36 3.00 5.18 -9.43
N VAL A 37 2.93 4.56 -8.26
CA VAL A 37 3.23 3.13 -8.10
C VAL A 37 2.01 2.45 -7.52
N THR A 38 1.53 1.43 -8.21
CA THR A 38 0.41 0.61 -7.78
C THR A 38 0.95 -0.63 -7.08
N PHE A 39 0.51 -0.85 -5.85
CA PHE A 39 0.89 -2.00 -5.05
C PHE A 39 -0.31 -2.92 -4.85
N SER A 40 -0.06 -4.23 -4.84
CA SER A 40 -1.01 -5.25 -4.43
C SER A 40 -0.46 -6.01 -3.23
N PHE A 41 -1.34 -6.38 -2.32
CA PHE A 41 -1.05 -7.18 -1.14
C PHE A 41 -2.30 -7.98 -0.76
N LEU A 42 -2.09 -9.08 -0.04
CA LEU A 42 -3.14 -9.93 0.49
C LEU A 42 -3.28 -9.69 1.99
N ILE A 43 -4.50 -9.42 2.45
CA ILE A 43 -4.85 -9.43 3.87
C ILE A 43 -5.45 -10.80 4.18
N GLN A 44 -4.86 -11.52 5.12
CA GLN A 44 -5.33 -12.85 5.51
C GLN A 44 -5.12 -13.09 7.01
N ASP A 45 -6.12 -13.69 7.65
CA ASP A 45 -5.99 -14.33 8.97
C ASP A 45 -6.07 -15.85 8.77
N LEU A 46 -5.23 -16.61 9.47
CA LEU A 46 -5.24 -18.09 9.40
C LEU A 46 -6.24 -18.71 10.38
N THR A 47 -6.77 -17.93 11.32
CA THR A 47 -7.66 -18.39 12.40
C THR A 47 -9.13 -18.08 12.11
N LYS A 48 -9.40 -17.13 11.22
CA LYS A 48 -10.77 -16.69 10.89
C LYS A 48 -10.85 -16.08 9.49
N THR A 49 -12.07 -15.97 8.98
CA THR A 49 -12.35 -15.09 7.83
C THR A 49 -12.36 -13.65 8.31
N ILE A 50 -11.66 -12.78 7.60
CA ILE A 50 -11.65 -11.33 7.88
C ILE A 50 -12.94 -10.70 7.35
N THR A 51 -13.47 -9.71 8.05
CA THR A 51 -14.57 -8.89 7.50
C THR A 51 -14.03 -7.73 6.69
N ASP A 52 -14.88 -7.13 5.86
CA ASP A 52 -14.54 -5.96 5.06
C ASP A 52 -14.15 -4.78 5.96
N GLU A 53 -14.79 -4.60 7.12
CA GLU A 53 -14.43 -3.55 8.08
C GLU A 53 -13.02 -3.76 8.64
N GLU A 54 -12.63 -5.00 8.96
CA GLU A 54 -11.29 -5.30 9.46
C GLU A 54 -10.22 -5.04 8.39
N ALA A 55 -10.50 -5.45 7.15
CA ALA A 55 -9.64 -5.17 6.00
C ALA A 55 -9.49 -3.66 5.78
N LEU A 56 -10.59 -2.90 5.86
CA LEU A 56 -10.61 -1.46 5.68
C LEU A 56 -9.81 -0.73 6.77
N VAL A 57 -9.91 -1.18 8.03
CA VAL A 57 -9.07 -0.65 9.13
C VAL A 57 -7.58 -0.87 8.87
N ILE A 58 -7.19 -2.03 8.34
CA ILE A 58 -5.78 -2.30 7.97
C ILE A 58 -5.36 -1.40 6.80
N GLN A 59 -6.20 -1.25 5.78
CA GLN A 59 -5.94 -0.36 4.64
C GLN A 59 -5.75 1.09 5.09
N GLU A 60 -6.63 1.60 5.96
CA GLU A 60 -6.49 2.96 6.50
C GLU A 60 -5.21 3.16 7.30
N LYS A 61 -4.79 2.17 8.08
CA LYS A 61 -3.51 2.20 8.80
C LYS A 61 -2.32 2.28 7.84
N ILE A 62 -2.37 1.54 6.72
CA ILE A 62 -1.35 1.61 5.66
C ILE A 62 -1.33 3.02 5.06
N ILE A 63 -2.50 3.57 4.70
CA ILE A 63 -2.61 4.91 4.11
C ILE A 63 -2.00 5.96 5.03
N LYS A 64 -2.42 6.00 6.30
CA LYS A 64 -1.91 6.95 7.30
C LYS A 64 -0.40 6.84 7.50
N LYS A 65 0.15 5.62 7.49
CA LYS A 65 1.59 5.41 7.65
C LYS A 65 2.39 5.94 6.45
N LEU A 66 1.84 5.87 5.25
CA LEU A 66 2.49 6.38 4.04
C LEU A 66 2.31 7.89 3.85
N GLU A 67 1.15 8.45 4.21
CA GLU A 67 0.90 9.90 4.17
C GLU A 67 1.88 10.70 5.04
N GLY A 68 2.25 10.14 6.20
CA GLY A 68 3.23 10.75 7.13
C GLY A 68 4.65 10.89 6.57
N GLU A 69 4.94 10.34 5.39
CA GLU A 69 6.27 10.33 4.78
C GLU A 69 6.35 11.10 3.45
N GLY A 70 5.35 11.92 3.14
CA GLY A 70 5.33 12.72 1.90
C GLY A 70 4.91 11.93 0.66
N VAL A 71 4.30 10.75 0.84
CA VAL A 71 3.67 9.98 -0.23
C VAL A 71 2.19 10.34 -0.30
N SER A 72 1.73 10.85 -1.44
CA SER A 72 0.30 11.06 -1.69
C SER A 72 -0.30 9.83 -2.36
N LEU A 73 -1.27 9.20 -1.69
CA LEU A 73 -2.00 8.06 -2.23
C LEU A 73 -3.17 8.53 -3.10
N ARG A 74 -3.32 7.91 -4.29
CA ARG A 74 -4.53 8.03 -5.10
C ARG A 74 -5.50 6.92 -4.70
N LYS A 75 -6.72 7.31 -4.36
CA LYS A 75 -7.82 6.41 -3.97
C LYS A 75 -8.73 6.20 -5.18
#